data_AF-A0A4Y2U627-F1
#
_entry.id   AF-A0A4Y2U627-F1
#
_cell.length_a   1.000
_cell.length_b   1.000
_cell.length_c   1.000
_cell.angle_alpha   90.00
_cell.angle_beta   90.00
_cell.angle_gamma   90.00
#
_symmetry.space_group_name_H-M   'P 1'
#
loop_
_entity.id
_entity.type
_entity.pdbx_description
1 polymer ?
#
loop_
_entity_poly.entity_id
_entity_poly.type
_entity_poly.pdbx_seq_one_letter_code
_entity_poly.pdbx_strand_id
1 'polypeptide(L)'
;MDINNRLKSTLKGKIIRLETYIETVKTETEIDIVELKVNLKNVTFLQKNIEELRGNYYAIPNVKEAEIVTIDEELNQMDERLEKLEVRMETVINSSYMKSSETVVNKINNDALDKFEIKTKIPPLVLPEFSGKYD
;
A
#
# COMPACT_ATOMS: atom_id res chain seq x y z
N MET A 1 35.01 -5.04 6.34
CA MET A 1 34.14 -6.16 5.91
C MET A 1 33.23 -6.66 7.02
N ASP A 2 33.75 -6.98 8.22
CA ASP A 2 32.94 -7.53 9.33
C ASP A 2 31.77 -6.65 9.79
N ILE A 3 31.97 -5.32 9.85
CA ILE A 3 30.91 -4.38 10.22
C ILE A 3 29.77 -4.44 9.21
N ASN A 4 30.08 -4.38 7.91
CA ASN A 4 29.09 -4.46 6.83
C ASN A 4 28.33 -5.80 6.88
N ASN A 5 29.02 -6.91 7.16
CA ASN A 5 28.38 -8.22 7.30
C ASN A 5 27.44 -8.30 8.51
N ARG A 6 27.78 -7.66 9.63
CA ARG A 6 26.89 -7.55 10.80
C ARG A 6 25.66 -6.67 10.50
N LEU A 7 25.86 -5.56 9.78
CA LEU A 7 24.76 -4.70 9.33
C LEU A 7 23.83 -5.46 8.38
N LYS A 8 24.38 -6.19 7.41
CA LYS A 8 23.62 -7.07 6.50
C LYS A 8 22.76 -8.06 7.28
N SER A 9 23.34 -8.78 8.24
CA SER A 9 22.61 -9.73 9.10
C SER A 9 21.49 -9.04 9.90
N THR A 10 21.77 -7.86 10.46
CA THR A 10 20.78 -7.06 11.19
C THR A 10 19.61 -6.66 10.29
N LEU A 11 19.88 -6.21 9.06
CA LEU A 11 18.85 -5.85 8.09
C LEU A 11 18.00 -7.07 7.71
N LYS A 12 18.61 -8.24 7.44
CA LYS A 12 17.87 -9.49 7.21
C LYS A 12 16.92 -9.81 8.37
N GLY A 13 17.39 -9.67 9.61
CA GLY A 13 16.56 -9.89 10.80
C GLY A 13 15.39 -8.90 10.92
N LYS A 14 15.57 -7.63 10.53
CA LYS A 14 14.49 -6.63 10.52
C LYS A 14 13.45 -6.92 9.43
N ILE A 15 13.89 -7.31 8.24
CA ILE A 15 13.00 -7.68 7.12
C ILE A 15 12.12 -8.86 7.53
N ILE A 16 12.70 -9.92 8.10
CA ILE A 16 11.95 -11.10 8.56
C ILE A 16 10.86 -10.72 9.57
N ARG A 17 11.17 -9.82 10.53
CA ARG A 17 10.16 -9.36 11.49
C ARG A 17 9.00 -8.62 10.83
N LEU A 18 9.27 -7.82 9.81
CA LEU A 18 8.23 -7.13 9.04
C LEU A 18 7.39 -8.10 8.20
N GLU A 19 8.01 -9.14 7.62
CA GLU A 19 7.32 -10.23 6.95
C GLU A 19 6.36 -10.96 7.90
N THR A 20 6.83 -11.35 9.08
CA THR A 20 5.97 -11.98 10.09
C THR A 20 4.86 -11.04 10.57
N TYR A 21 5.15 -9.74 10.71
CA TYR A 21 4.15 -8.75 11.11
C TYR A 21 3.00 -8.66 10.10
N ILE A 22 3.32 -8.49 8.80
CA ILE A 22 2.27 -8.36 7.77
C ILE A 22 1.45 -9.65 7.58
N GLU A 23 2.03 -10.81 7.87
CA GLU A 23 1.30 -12.10 7.84
C GLU A 23 0.30 -12.25 8.99
N THR A 24 0.54 -11.57 10.12
CA THR A 24 -0.25 -11.73 11.35
C THR A 24 -1.18 -10.57 11.66
N VAL A 25 -1.01 -9.42 10.99
CA VAL A 25 -1.85 -8.24 11.18
C VAL A 25 -3.28 -8.50 10.70
N LYS A 26 -4.27 -8.14 11.55
CA LYS A 26 -5.70 -8.35 11.23
C LYS A 26 -6.40 -7.10 10.68
N THR A 27 -5.82 -5.92 10.86
CA THR A 27 -6.40 -4.62 10.47
C THR A 27 -7.85 -4.43 10.92
N GLU A 28 -8.09 -4.68 12.22
CA GLU A 28 -9.43 -4.58 12.82
C GLU A 28 -9.69 -3.18 13.41
N THR A 29 -8.62 -2.48 13.80
CA THR A 29 -8.68 -1.18 14.47
C THR A 29 -7.92 -0.09 13.70
N GLU A 30 -8.25 1.17 13.97
CA GLU A 30 -7.47 2.31 13.45
C GLU A 30 -6.02 2.30 13.95
N ILE A 31 -5.79 1.77 15.16
CA ILE A 31 -4.45 1.60 15.75
C ILE A 31 -3.62 0.64 14.89
N ASP A 32 -4.19 -0.49 14.46
CA ASP A 32 -3.50 -1.45 13.59
C ASP A 32 -3.07 -0.80 12.26
N ILE A 33 -3.95 0.04 11.70
CA ILE A 33 -3.67 0.76 10.44
C ILE A 33 -2.56 1.79 10.65
N VAL A 34 -2.56 2.51 11.78
CA VAL A 34 -1.49 3.48 12.11
C VAL A 34 -0.16 2.77 12.30
N GLU A 35 -0.12 1.64 13.01
CA GLU A 35 1.09 0.85 13.19
C GLU A 35 1.60 0.31 11.83
N LEU A 36 0.71 -0.19 10.98
CA LEU A 36 1.05 -0.64 9.64
C LEU A 36 1.66 0.49 8.78
N LYS A 37 1.16 1.73 8.90
CA LYS A 37 1.76 2.91 8.25
C LYS A 37 3.14 3.26 8.80
N VAL A 38 3.38 3.09 10.09
CA VAL A 38 4.71 3.27 10.68
C VAL A 38 5.66 2.21 10.12
N ASN A 39 5.22 0.95 10.03
CA ASN A 39 6.00 -0.13 9.45
C ASN A 39 6.26 0.06 7.95
N LEU A 40 5.33 0.66 7.20
CA LEU A 40 5.56 1.07 5.82
C LEU A 40 6.70 2.10 5.70
N LYS A 41 6.74 3.12 6.58
CA LYS A 41 7.87 4.06 6.62
C LYS A 41 9.19 3.39 6.99
N ASN A 42 9.13 2.36 7.85
CA ASN A 42 10.31 1.56 8.19
C ASN A 42 10.84 0.78 6.98
N VAL A 43 9.96 0.28 6.09
CA VAL A 43 10.38 -0.36 4.83
C VAL A 43 11.21 0.59 3.99
N THR A 44 10.73 1.82 3.75
CA THR A 44 11.48 2.84 3.00
C THR A 44 12.82 3.20 3.66
N PHE A 45 12.87 3.21 5.00
CA PHE A 45 14.12 3.42 5.72
C PHE A 45 15.09 2.24 5.54
N LEU A 46 14.60 0.99 5.51
CA LEU A 46 15.43 -0.18 5.28
C LEU A 46 16.00 -0.23 3.87
N GLN A 47 15.23 0.14 2.84
CA GLN A 47 15.71 0.26 1.45
C GLN A 47 16.90 1.25 1.37
N LYS A 48 16.79 2.41 2.02
CA LYS A 48 17.90 3.38 2.10
C LYS A 48 19.14 2.81 2.79
N ASN A 49 18.97 2.02 3.85
CA ASN A 49 20.10 1.37 4.52
C ASN A 49 20.75 0.29 3.64
N ILE A 50 19.99 -0.38 2.77
CA ILE A 50 20.54 -1.34 1.79
C ILE A 50 21.41 -0.60 0.77
N GLU A 51 20.95 0.52 0.24
CA GLU A 51 21.74 1.35 -0.70
C GLU A 51 23.01 1.91 -0.05
N GLU A 52 22.91 2.41 1.18
CA GLU A 52 24.09 2.84 1.94
C GLU A 52 25.08 1.68 2.16
N LEU A 53 24.56 0.50 2.52
CA LEU A 53 25.37 -0.70 2.70
C LEU A 53 26.04 -1.14 1.39
N ARG A 54 25.35 -1.04 0.26
CA ARG A 54 25.92 -1.29 -1.07
C ARG A 54 27.09 -0.35 -1.34
N GLY A 55 26.92 0.95 -1.11
CA GLY A 55 28.00 1.93 -1.21
C GLY A 55 29.19 1.61 -0.30
N ASN A 56 28.92 1.16 0.94
CA ASN A 56 29.96 0.76 1.90
C ASN A 56 30.75 -0.48 1.44
N TYR A 57 30.17 -1.38 0.65
CA TYR A 57 30.90 -2.51 0.08
C TYR A 57 31.77 -2.10 -1.11
N TYR A 58 31.25 -1.24 -2.00
CA TYR A 58 32.03 -0.71 -3.13
C TYR A 58 33.20 0.18 -2.71
N ALA A 59 33.13 0.81 -1.54
CA ALA A 59 34.22 1.62 -0.99
C ALA A 59 35.40 0.80 -0.45
N ILE A 60 35.26 -0.53 -0.30
CA ILE A 60 36.34 -1.37 0.24
C ILE A 60 37.39 -1.59 -0.87
N PRO A 61 38.66 -1.21 -0.65
CA PRO A 61 39.71 -1.45 -1.64
C PRO A 61 40.03 -2.94 -1.75
N ASN A 62 40.42 -3.38 -2.96
CA ASN A 62 40.92 -4.73 -3.25
C ASN A 62 39.95 -5.89 -2.92
N VAL A 63 38.63 -5.65 -2.89
CA VAL A 63 37.64 -6.74 -2.84
C VAL A 63 37.64 -7.47 -4.19
N LYS A 64 37.49 -8.79 -4.15
CA LYS A 64 37.40 -9.59 -5.37
C LYS A 64 36.05 -9.38 -6.06
N GLU A 65 36.07 -9.33 -7.38
CA GLU A 65 34.85 -9.20 -8.20
C GLU A 65 33.76 -10.22 -7.82
N ALA A 66 34.14 -11.50 -7.65
CA ALA A 66 33.20 -12.54 -7.26
C ALA A 66 32.53 -12.30 -5.90
N GLU A 67 33.24 -11.67 -4.95
CA GLU A 67 32.68 -11.30 -3.65
C GLU A 67 31.68 -10.15 -3.79
N ILE A 68 32.00 -9.15 -4.63
CA ILE A 68 31.09 -8.04 -4.95
C ILE A 68 29.80 -8.55 -5.60
N VAL A 69 29.89 -9.40 -6.62
CA VAL A 69 28.71 -9.99 -7.29
C VAL A 69 27.82 -10.73 -6.29
N THR A 70 28.43 -11.50 -5.38
CA THR A 70 27.67 -12.23 -4.34
C THR A 70 26.97 -11.27 -3.38
N ILE A 71 27.65 -10.19 -2.99
CA ILE A 71 27.08 -9.16 -2.11
C ILE A 71 25.91 -8.46 -2.79
N ASP A 72 26.05 -8.07 -4.06
CA ASP A 72 25.00 -7.38 -4.80
C ASP A 72 23.76 -8.25 -4.97
N GLU A 73 23.94 -9.52 -5.30
CA GLU A 73 22.84 -10.49 -5.38
C GLU A 73 22.09 -10.60 -4.04
N GLU A 74 22.82 -10.72 -2.92
CA GLU A 74 22.19 -10.76 -1.59
C GLU A 74 21.45 -9.47 -1.23
N LEU A 75 21.99 -8.31 -1.59
CA LEU A 75 21.37 -7.01 -1.32
C LEU A 75 20.13 -6.81 -2.21
N ASN A 76 20.19 -7.20 -3.48
CA ASN A 76 19.05 -7.18 -4.41
C ASN A 76 17.90 -8.05 -3.90
N GLN A 77 18.19 -9.26 -3.44
CA GLN A 77 17.18 -10.15 -2.85
C GLN A 77 16.51 -9.54 -1.62
N MET A 78 17.26 -8.78 -0.80
CA MET A 78 16.68 -8.07 0.34
C MET A 78 15.80 -6.90 -0.09
N ASP A 79 16.21 -6.17 -1.12
CA ASP A 79 15.46 -5.04 -1.65
C ASP A 79 14.15 -5.47 -2.32
N GLU A 80 14.18 -6.53 -3.14
CA GLU A 80 12.99 -7.13 -3.74
C GLU A 80 11.97 -7.60 -2.68
N ARG A 81 12.45 -8.13 -1.55
CA ARG A 81 11.58 -8.52 -0.44
C ARG A 81 10.92 -7.31 0.21
N LEU A 82 11.65 -6.19 0.34
CA LEU A 82 11.11 -4.94 0.85
C LEU A 82 10.08 -4.32 -0.11
N GLU A 83 10.32 -4.36 -1.42
CA GLU A 83 9.35 -3.91 -2.43
C GLU A 83 8.05 -4.72 -2.37
N LYS A 84 8.15 -6.05 -2.26
CA LYS A 84 6.98 -6.93 -2.07
C LYS A 84 6.24 -6.63 -0.77
N LEU A 85 6.96 -6.32 0.30
CA LEU A 85 6.37 -5.91 1.58
C LEU A 85 5.64 -4.57 1.46
N GLU A 86 6.24 -3.57 0.81
CA GLU A 86 5.66 -2.25 0.59
C GLU A 86 4.30 -2.37 -0.11
N VAL A 87 4.26 -3.07 -1.24
CA VAL A 87 3.02 -3.30 -2.01
C VAL A 87 1.95 -4.00 -1.16
N ARG A 88 2.34 -5.03 -0.40
CA ARG A 88 1.39 -5.74 0.49
C ARG A 88 0.83 -4.83 1.57
N MET A 89 1.69 -4.05 2.25
CA MET A 89 1.27 -3.12 3.29
C MET A 89 0.35 -2.03 2.73
N GLU A 90 0.68 -1.44 1.58
CA GLU A 90 -0.18 -0.46 0.92
C GLU A 90 -1.53 -1.04 0.52
N THR A 91 -1.53 -2.26 -0.03
CA THR A 91 -2.78 -2.96 -0.40
C THR A 91 -3.67 -3.15 0.81
N VAL A 92 -3.10 -3.61 1.92
CA VAL A 92 -3.82 -3.82 3.18
C VAL A 92 -4.38 -2.48 3.71
N ILE A 93 -3.56 -1.42 3.75
CA ILE A 93 -3.99 -0.08 4.16
C ILE A 93 -5.16 0.41 3.27
N ASN A 94 -5.02 0.35 1.96
CA ASN A 94 -6.04 0.82 1.01
C ASN A 94 -7.33 0.01 1.11
N SER A 95 -7.24 -1.31 1.32
CA SER A 95 -8.42 -2.16 1.52
C SER A 95 -9.21 -1.80 2.78
N SER A 96 -8.52 -1.36 3.84
CA SER A 96 -9.18 -0.94 5.09
C SER A 96 -10.03 0.32 4.91
N TYR A 97 -9.56 1.27 4.08
CA TYR A 97 -10.33 2.47 3.75
C TYR A 97 -11.61 2.16 2.97
N MET A 98 -11.54 1.21 2.03
CA MET A 98 -12.72 0.82 1.24
C MET A 98 -13.80 0.15 2.11
N LYS A 99 -13.41 -0.73 3.04
CA LYS A 99 -14.34 -1.35 4.01
C LYS A 99 -15.08 -0.32 4.87
N SER A 100 -14.38 0.74 5.28
CA SER A 100 -14.98 1.83 6.06
C SER A 100 -15.98 2.67 5.27
N SER A 101 -15.82 2.75 3.93
CA SER A 101 -16.73 3.49 3.06
C SER A 101 -18.01 2.70 2.76
N GLU A 102 -17.92 1.39 2.54
CA GLU A 102 -19.10 0.51 2.35
C GLU A 102 -20.02 0.46 3.58
N THR A 103 -19.47 0.60 4.79
CA THR A 103 -20.27 0.62 6.03
C THR A 103 -21.07 1.91 6.21
N VAL A 104 -20.70 3.00 5.54
CA VAL A 104 -21.47 4.26 5.54
C VAL A 104 -22.62 4.18 4.53
N VAL A 105 -22.45 3.47 3.42
CA VAL A 105 -23.49 3.30 2.39
C VAL A 105 -24.59 2.31 2.83
N ASN A 106 -24.24 1.28 3.60
CA ASN A 106 -25.19 0.23 4.02
C ASN A 106 -25.95 0.52 5.34
N LYS A 107 -25.76 1.68 5.97
CA LYS A 107 -26.49 2.07 7.21
C LYS A 107 -27.68 3.00 6.99
N ILE A 108 -27.97 3.34 5.74
CA ILE A 108 -29.23 3.95 5.34
C ILE A 108 -29.93 2.88 4.50
N ASN A 109 -31.17 2.54 4.85
CA ASN A 109 -32.02 1.49 4.24
C ASN A 109 -31.96 0.14 4.97
N ASN A 110 -32.75 0.01 6.03
CA ASN A 110 -33.62 -1.17 6.21
C ASN A 110 -34.73 -1.00 7.26
N ASP A 111 -34.88 0.17 7.91
CA ASP A 111 -35.96 0.39 8.89
C ASP A 111 -36.97 1.51 8.53
N ALA A 112 -36.88 2.07 7.33
CA ALA A 112 -37.78 3.17 6.90
C ALA A 112 -38.44 2.96 5.53
N LEU A 113 -38.41 1.75 4.99
CA LEU A 113 -38.88 1.46 3.63
C LEU A 113 -40.38 1.10 3.54
N ASP A 114 -41.23 1.65 4.41
CA ASP A 114 -42.67 1.37 4.34
C ASP A 114 -43.58 2.61 4.27
N LYS A 115 -43.04 3.84 4.04
CA LYS A 115 -43.95 4.99 3.98
C LYS A 115 -43.57 6.25 3.20
N PHE A 116 -42.73 6.19 2.17
CA PHE A 116 -42.53 7.36 1.30
C PHE A 116 -42.58 7.00 -0.19
N GLU A 117 -43.79 6.72 -0.70
CA GLU A 117 -44.08 6.92 -2.12
C GLU A 117 -44.10 8.44 -2.40
N ILE A 118 -42.96 9.02 -2.76
CA ILE A 118 -42.93 10.36 -3.32
C ILE A 118 -43.41 10.26 -4.77
N LYS A 119 -44.71 10.46 -5.00
CA LYS A 119 -45.29 10.59 -6.34
C LYS A 119 -44.96 11.96 -6.93
N THR A 120 -43.74 12.16 -7.41
CA THR A 120 -43.43 13.31 -8.27
C THR A 120 -44.01 13.04 -9.67
N LYS A 121 -45.21 13.55 -9.96
CA LYS A 121 -45.70 13.63 -11.33
C LYS A 121 -44.91 14.72 -12.05
N ILE A 122 -44.09 14.33 -13.02
CA ILE A 122 -43.42 15.27 -13.92
C ILE A 122 -44.52 15.99 -14.74
N PRO A 123 -44.56 17.33 -14.77
CA PRO A 123 -45.53 18.04 -15.60
C PRO A 123 -45.24 17.77 -17.09
N PRO A 124 -46.28 17.62 -17.93
CA PRO A 124 -46.09 17.31 -19.33
C PRO A 124 -45.34 18.45 -20.04
N LEU A 125 -44.26 18.09 -20.75
CA LEU A 125 -43.52 19.02 -21.60
C LEU A 125 -44.38 19.35 -22.83
N VAL A 126 -44.71 20.63 -23.03
CA VAL A 126 -45.38 21.07 -24.27
C VAL A 126 -44.29 21.38 -25.29
N LEU A 127 -44.26 20.62 -26.40
CA LEU A 127 -43.37 20.91 -27.51
C LEU A 127 -43.94 22.08 -28.34
N PRO A 128 -43.09 22.98 -28.87
CA PRO A 128 -43.53 24.05 -29.74
C PRO A 128 -44.09 23.49 -31.06
N GLU A 129 -45.19 24.07 -31.54
CA GLU A 129 -45.72 23.76 -32.86
C GLU A 129 -44.79 24.34 -33.94
N PHE A 130 -44.20 23.45 -34.74
CA PHE A 130 -43.39 23.84 -35.88
C PHE A 130 -44.31 24.18 -37.07
N SER A 131 -44.45 25.47 -37.39
CA SER A 131 -45.26 25.96 -38.51
C SER A 131 -44.50 26.03 -39.84
N GLY A 132 -43.42 25.26 -39.98
CA GLY A 132 -42.43 25.27 -41.06
C GLY A 132 -42.93 25.83 -42.39
N LYS A 133 -42.75 27.13 -42.58
CA LYS A 133 -42.69 27.73 -43.91
C LYS A 133 -41.22 27.84 -44.26
N TYR A 134 -40.80 27.00 -45.20
CA TYR A 134 -39.52 27.15 -45.89
C TYR A 134 -39.75 28.13 -47.03
N ASP A 135 -39.00 29.23 -47.07
CA ASP A 135 -38.84 30.08 -48.26
C ASP A 135 -37.80 29.47 -49.22
#